data_AF-A0A8S1J2V2-F1
#
_entry.id   AF-A0A8S1J2V2-F1
#
_cell.length_a   1.000
_cell.length_b   1.000
_cell.length_c   1.000
_cell.angle_alpha   90.00
_cell.angle_beta   90.00
_cell.angle_gamma   90.00
#
_symmetry.space_group_name_H-M   'P 1'
#
loop_
_entity.id
_entity.type
_entity.pdbx_description
1 polymer ?
#
loop_
_entity_poly.entity_id
_entity_poly.type
_entity_poly.pdbx_seq_one_letter_code
_entity_poly.pdbx_strand_id
1 'polypeptide(L)'
;MWWDERGLMGCVPDRPHGRKLKAVVDLDCDYLRSLVLEGFSRRPEWVVQGRHSEEPGEDEAADLRNDLGGGPLLYWGEYERINWSAIERGDQHCNCYCIRKGLIRKAQFAHNLKKWSLKRPEGWIARSLPETHIMDVYHPDYLEEALYDVPER
;
A
#
# COMPACT_ATOMS: atom_id res chain seq x y z
N MET A 1 15.12 12.23 3.60
CA MET A 1 14.00 13.16 3.91
C MET A 1 13.17 13.25 2.64
N TRP A 2 12.20 12.34 2.46
CA TRP A 2 11.42 12.19 1.20
C TRP A 2 10.05 12.86 1.33
N TRP A 3 10.06 14.13 1.74
CA TRP A 3 8.87 14.99 1.73
C TRP A 3 9.33 16.35 1.22
N ASP A 4 9.30 16.52 -0.09
CA ASP A 4 9.24 17.84 -0.72
C ASP A 4 7.76 18.23 -0.81
N GLU A 5 7.40 19.39 -0.25
CA GLU A 5 6.05 19.96 -0.30
C GLU A 5 5.56 20.25 -1.74
N ARG A 6 6.42 20.04 -2.75
CA ARG A 6 6.07 20.09 -4.18
C ARG A 6 5.48 18.78 -4.74
N GLY A 7 5.47 17.68 -3.98
CA GLY A 7 5.08 16.35 -4.47
C GLY A 7 3.59 16.13 -4.77
N LEU A 8 2.72 17.12 -4.52
CA LEU A 8 1.28 17.08 -4.83
C LEU A 8 0.85 18.06 -5.92
N MET A 9 1.77 18.84 -6.49
CA MET A 9 1.52 19.56 -7.74
C MET A 9 1.58 18.52 -8.86
N GLY A 10 0.40 18.09 -9.27
CA GLY A 10 0.20 16.97 -10.17
C GLY A 10 1.17 16.94 -11.32
N CYS A 11 1.97 15.88 -11.36
CA CYS A 11 2.33 15.24 -12.61
C CYS A 11 1.01 14.71 -13.21
N VAL A 12 0.14 15.60 -13.69
CA VAL A 12 -0.75 15.24 -14.78
C VAL A 12 0.19 15.29 -15.97
N PRO A 13 0.71 14.14 -16.46
CA PRO A 13 1.50 14.17 -17.69
C PRO A 13 0.67 14.92 -18.72
N ASP A 14 1.31 15.88 -19.38
CA ASP A 14 0.72 16.74 -20.39
C ASP A 14 -0.16 15.88 -21.31
N ARG A 15 -1.48 16.08 -21.23
CA ARG A 15 -2.45 15.10 -21.74
C ARG A 15 -2.31 15.07 -23.26
N PRO A 16 -1.86 13.95 -23.87
CA PRO A 16 -2.02 13.80 -25.31
C PRO A 16 -3.52 13.72 -25.54
N HIS A 17 -4.10 14.78 -26.11
CA HIS A 17 -5.52 14.82 -26.44
C HIS A 17 -5.85 13.59 -27.30
N GLY A 18 -6.61 12.64 -26.74
CA GLY A 18 -7.03 11.42 -27.42
C GLY A 18 -6.35 10.10 -27.01
N ARG A 19 -5.31 10.09 -26.16
CA ARG A 19 -4.70 8.81 -25.71
C ARG A 19 -5.40 8.28 -24.45
N LYS A 20 -6.07 7.12 -24.58
CA LYS A 20 -6.66 6.44 -23.42
C LYS A 20 -5.59 5.91 -22.47
N LEU A 21 -5.82 6.07 -21.17
CA LEU A 21 -4.99 5.55 -20.09
C LEU A 21 -5.31 4.06 -19.88
N LYS A 22 -4.34 3.28 -19.42
CA LYS A 22 -4.51 1.84 -19.19
C LYS A 22 -4.40 1.51 -17.71
N ALA A 23 -5.35 0.74 -17.19
CA ALA A 23 -5.28 0.17 -15.85
C ALA A 23 -5.49 -1.34 -15.86
N VAL A 24 -4.87 -2.02 -14.91
CA VAL A 24 -5.16 -3.42 -14.57
C VAL A 24 -5.79 -3.47 -13.19
N VAL A 25 -6.87 -4.24 -13.05
CA VAL A 25 -7.50 -4.54 -11.76
C VAL A 25 -7.33 -6.02 -11.49
N ASP A 26 -6.49 -6.36 -10.53
CA ASP A 26 -6.12 -7.73 -10.15
C ASP A 26 -6.38 -7.95 -8.66
N LEU A 27 -7.65 -8.08 -8.31
CA LEU A 27 -8.11 -8.26 -6.93
C LEU A 27 -8.79 -9.62 -6.79
N ASP A 28 -8.33 -10.40 -5.81
CA ASP A 28 -8.88 -11.72 -5.52
C ASP A 28 -10.29 -11.61 -4.90
N CYS A 29 -10.55 -10.52 -4.18
CA CYS A 29 -11.86 -10.25 -3.57
C CYS A 29 -12.88 -9.73 -4.60
N ASP A 30 -13.85 -10.57 -4.97
CA ASP A 30 -14.95 -10.24 -5.89
C ASP A 30 -15.71 -8.97 -5.52
N TYR A 31 -15.99 -8.78 -4.23
CA TYR A 31 -16.68 -7.61 -3.72
C TYR A 31 -15.91 -6.32 -4.06
N LEU A 32 -14.62 -6.27 -3.72
CA LEU A 32 -13.79 -5.09 -4.01
C LEU A 32 -13.56 -4.93 -5.51
N ARG A 33 -13.32 -6.03 -6.23
CA ARG A 33 -13.10 -6.01 -7.67
C ARG A 33 -14.28 -5.38 -8.41
N SER A 34 -15.51 -5.80 -8.08
CA SER A 34 -16.72 -5.25 -8.72
C SER A 34 -16.85 -3.73 -8.50
N LEU A 35 -16.64 -3.24 -7.28
CA LEU A 35 -16.69 -1.82 -6.96
C LEU A 35 -15.60 -1.00 -7.66
N VAL A 36 -14.39 -1.54 -7.75
CA VAL A 36 -13.27 -0.86 -8.43
C VAL A 36 -13.55 -0.78 -9.94
N LEU A 37 -14.00 -1.87 -10.56
CA LEU A 37 -14.38 -1.89 -11.98
C LEU A 37 -15.55 -0.94 -12.27
N GLU A 38 -16.55 -0.87 -11.39
CA GLU A 38 -17.63 0.10 -11.49
C GLU A 38 -17.11 1.55 -11.38
N GLY A 39 -16.14 1.80 -10.51
CA GLY A 39 -15.49 3.11 -10.41
C GLY A 39 -14.78 3.52 -11.71
N PHE A 40 -14.18 2.55 -12.42
CA PHE A 40 -13.53 2.78 -13.71
C PHE A 40 -14.51 2.92 -14.87
N SER A 41 -15.65 2.22 -14.86
CA SER A 41 -16.65 2.30 -15.96
C SER A 41 -17.21 3.71 -16.12
N ARG A 42 -17.21 4.50 -15.05
CA ARG A 42 -17.62 5.91 -15.01
C ARG A 42 -16.56 6.86 -15.59
N ARG A 43 -15.39 6.36 -16.00
CA ARG A 43 -14.23 7.14 -16.44
C ARG A 43 -13.77 6.71 -17.84
N PRO A 44 -14.31 7.32 -18.91
CA PRO A 44 -14.08 6.88 -20.30
C PRO A 44 -12.63 7.03 -20.79
N GLU A 45 -11.82 7.81 -20.06
CA GLU A 45 -10.39 7.96 -20.32
C GLU A 45 -9.58 6.71 -19.99
N TRP A 46 -10.13 5.75 -19.23
CA TRP A 46 -9.47 4.51 -18.86
C TRP A 46 -9.93 3.32 -19.71
N VAL A 47 -8.96 2.54 -20.18
CA VAL A 47 -9.14 1.17 -20.67
C VAL A 47 -8.68 0.25 -19.55
N VAL A 48 -9.59 -0.59 -19.05
CA VAL A 48 -9.34 -1.41 -17.87
C VAL A 48 -9.40 -2.88 -18.22
N GLN A 49 -8.36 -3.61 -17.82
CA GLN A 49 -8.33 -5.06 -17.86
C GLN A 49 -8.60 -5.59 -16.45
N GLY A 50 -9.78 -6.18 -16.24
CA GLY A 50 -10.07 -6.93 -15.02
C GLY A 50 -9.47 -8.32 -15.13
N ARG A 51 -8.67 -8.73 -14.14
CA ARG A 51 -8.11 -10.07 -14.01
C ARG A 51 -8.70 -10.74 -12.76
N HIS A 52 -8.87 -12.05 -12.86
CA HIS A 52 -9.16 -12.94 -11.75
C HIS A 52 -8.08 -14.01 -11.80
N SER A 53 -7.00 -13.81 -11.08
CA SER A 53 -5.84 -14.70 -11.12
C SER A 53 -6.00 -15.77 -10.05
N GLU A 54 -6.21 -17.01 -10.48
CA GLU A 54 -6.14 -18.18 -9.60
C GLU A 54 -4.69 -18.71 -9.43
N GLU A 55 -3.70 -18.19 -10.17
CA GLU A 55 -2.30 -18.61 -10.03
C GLU A 55 -1.28 -17.47 -10.18
N PRO A 56 -0.15 -17.50 -9.43
CA PRO A 56 0.92 -16.51 -9.53
C PRO A 56 1.93 -16.91 -10.61
N GLY A 57 1.78 -16.38 -11.83
CA GLY A 57 2.82 -16.47 -12.86
C GLY A 57 3.89 -15.41 -12.62
N GLU A 58 5.04 -15.79 -12.07
CA GLU A 58 6.24 -14.92 -11.96
C GLU A 58 6.70 -14.37 -13.32
N ASP A 59 6.26 -14.98 -14.43
CA ASP A 59 6.56 -14.58 -15.81
C ASP A 59 5.53 -13.60 -16.43
N GLU A 60 4.32 -13.44 -15.89
CA GLU A 60 3.27 -12.62 -16.53
C GLU A 60 3.44 -11.11 -16.37
N ALA A 61 4.24 -10.67 -15.38
CA ALA A 61 4.58 -9.26 -15.22
C ALA A 61 5.41 -8.73 -16.41
N ALA A 62 6.12 -9.62 -17.12
CA ALA A 62 6.83 -9.29 -18.35
C ALA A 62 5.87 -9.17 -19.55
N ASP A 63 4.83 -10.00 -19.62
CA ASP A 63 3.86 -10.00 -20.73
C ASP A 63 2.95 -8.76 -20.74
N LEU A 64 2.66 -8.18 -19.57
CA LEU A 64 1.95 -6.89 -19.48
C LEU A 64 2.66 -5.74 -20.22
N ARG A 65 3.98 -5.81 -20.42
CA ARG A 65 4.74 -4.81 -21.19
C ARG A 65 4.68 -5.08 -22.69
N ASN A 66 4.55 -6.33 -23.12
CA ASN A 66 4.79 -6.75 -24.49
C ASN A 66 3.55 -6.66 -25.39
N ASP A 67 2.34 -6.90 -24.86
CA ASP A 67 1.16 -7.05 -25.72
C ASP A 67 0.61 -5.76 -26.35
N LEU A 68 0.97 -4.56 -25.86
CA LEU A 68 0.25 -3.33 -26.23
C LEU A 68 1.10 -2.05 -26.37
N GLY A 69 2.42 -2.16 -26.59
CA GLY A 69 3.28 -1.00 -26.84
C GLY A 69 3.40 -0.05 -25.63
N GLY A 70 3.73 -0.62 -24.47
CA GLY A 70 3.84 0.07 -23.18
C GLY A 70 2.85 -0.49 -22.15
N GLY A 71 3.38 -0.86 -20.98
CA GLY A 71 2.63 -1.46 -19.87
C GLY A 71 1.54 -0.56 -19.28
N PRO A 72 0.70 -1.09 -18.38
CA PRO A 72 -0.40 -0.32 -17.80
C PRO A 72 0.14 0.79 -16.90
N LEU A 73 -0.43 1.99 -17.03
CA LEU A 73 -0.07 3.15 -16.22
C LEU A 73 -0.45 2.94 -14.75
N LEU A 74 -1.54 2.21 -14.48
CA LEU A 74 -2.03 1.93 -13.12
C LEU A 74 -2.23 0.43 -12.93
N TYR A 75 -1.65 -0.11 -11.87
CA TYR A 75 -1.93 -1.44 -11.37
C TYR A 75 -2.70 -1.36 -10.05
N TRP A 76 -3.91 -1.90 -10.01
CA TRP A 76 -4.75 -1.93 -8.83
C TRP A 76 -4.97 -3.37 -8.41
N GLY A 77 -4.22 -3.86 -7.44
CA GLY A 77 -4.31 -5.27 -7.08
C GLY A 77 -3.68 -5.62 -5.75
N GLU A 78 -3.43 -6.92 -5.59
CA GLU A 78 -2.81 -7.49 -4.39
C GLU A 78 -1.35 -7.03 -4.23
N TYR A 79 -0.96 -6.76 -2.98
CA TYR A 79 0.34 -6.17 -2.67
C TYR A 79 1.53 -7.02 -3.13
N GLU A 80 1.44 -8.34 -2.98
CA GLU A 80 2.53 -9.27 -3.31
C GLU A 80 2.76 -9.39 -4.82
N ARG A 81 1.77 -9.00 -5.64
CA ARG A 81 1.86 -9.05 -7.12
C ARG A 81 2.27 -7.71 -7.75
N ILE A 82 2.43 -6.66 -6.94
CA ILE A 82 2.87 -5.34 -7.44
C ILE A 82 4.32 -5.44 -7.92
N ASN A 83 4.58 -5.00 -9.16
CA ASN A 83 5.93 -4.84 -9.66
C ASN A 83 6.59 -3.59 -9.06
N TRP A 84 7.14 -3.73 -7.85
CA TRP A 84 7.76 -2.61 -7.12
C TRP A 84 8.91 -1.96 -7.88
N SER A 85 9.65 -2.72 -8.70
CA SER A 85 10.72 -2.16 -9.54
C SER A 85 10.18 -1.24 -10.63
N ALA A 86 9.00 -1.51 -11.20
CA ALA A 86 8.35 -0.61 -12.15
C ALA A 86 7.83 0.67 -11.47
N ILE A 87 7.31 0.55 -10.24
CA ILE A 87 6.88 1.71 -9.43
C ILE A 87 8.08 2.61 -9.09
N GLU A 88 9.18 2.01 -8.64
CA GLU A 88 10.39 2.74 -8.24
C GLU A 88 11.02 3.50 -9.42
N ARG A 89 10.97 2.95 -10.64
CA ARG A 89 11.40 3.64 -11.86
C ARG A 89 10.43 4.73 -12.33
N GLY A 90 9.21 4.78 -11.80
CA GLY A 90 8.16 5.70 -12.26
C GLY A 90 7.45 5.24 -13.53
N ASP A 91 7.62 3.98 -13.96
CA ASP A 91 6.99 3.43 -15.16
C ASP A 91 5.49 3.14 -14.96
N GLN A 92 5.05 3.01 -13.71
CA GLN A 92 3.71 2.56 -13.34
C GLN A 92 3.32 3.15 -11.96
N HIS A 93 2.02 3.32 -11.73
CA HIS A 93 1.42 3.64 -10.44
C HIS A 93 0.71 2.42 -9.84
N CYS A 94 0.54 2.39 -8.53
CA CYS A 94 -0.24 1.36 -7.85
C CYS A 94 -1.10 1.89 -6.71
N ASN A 95 -2.03 1.05 -6.23
CA ASN A 95 -2.96 1.34 -5.13
C ASN A 95 -2.34 1.22 -3.73
N CYS A 96 -1.03 1.02 -3.61
CA CYS A 96 -0.36 0.72 -2.34
C CYS A 96 0.99 1.42 -2.19
N TYR A 97 1.40 1.66 -0.95
CA TYR A 97 2.77 2.08 -0.63
C TYR A 97 3.64 0.88 -0.25
N CYS A 98 4.89 0.86 -0.73
CA CYS A 98 5.88 -0.16 -0.39
C CYS A 98 6.25 -0.11 1.11
N ILE A 99 6.60 1.06 1.62
CA ILE A 99 7.03 1.24 3.02
C ILE A 99 5.83 1.67 3.89
N ARG A 100 5.09 0.68 4.38
CA ARG A 100 3.88 0.89 5.20
C ARG A 100 3.86 0.17 6.55
N LYS A 101 4.87 -0.68 6.82
CA LYS A 101 4.95 -1.53 8.02
C LYS A 101 4.85 -0.74 9.33
N GLY A 102 5.28 0.52 9.32
CA GLY A 102 5.19 1.44 10.46
C GLY A 102 3.78 1.79 10.91
N LEU A 103 2.78 1.63 10.04
CA LEU A 103 1.37 1.93 10.34
C LEU A 103 0.48 0.69 10.39
N ILE A 104 0.78 -0.33 9.58
CA ILE A 104 -0.10 -1.51 9.46
C ILE A 104 0.21 -2.62 10.49
N ARG A 105 1.40 -2.63 11.10
CA ARG A 105 1.77 -3.64 12.11
C ARG A 105 1.60 -3.05 13.50
N LYS A 106 0.85 -3.73 14.38
CA LYS A 106 0.46 -3.22 15.70
C LYS A 106 1.65 -2.79 16.55
N ALA A 107 2.73 -3.56 16.59
CA ALA A 107 3.92 -3.23 17.37
C ALA A 107 4.60 -1.95 16.88
N GLN A 108 4.86 -1.84 15.58
CA GLN A 108 5.47 -0.64 14.99
C GLN A 108 4.53 0.57 15.12
N PHE A 109 3.22 0.39 14.94
CA PHE A 109 2.23 1.45 15.07
C PHE A 109 2.20 2.02 16.49
N ALA A 110 2.08 1.15 17.51
CA ALA A 110 2.08 1.54 18.92
C ALA A 110 3.38 2.27 19.29
N HIS A 111 4.53 1.73 18.89
CA HIS A 111 5.83 2.37 19.13
C HIS A 111 5.92 3.76 18.47
N ASN A 112 5.54 3.87 17.20
CA ASN A 112 5.60 5.13 16.46
C ASN A 112 4.69 6.20 17.06
N LEU A 113 3.47 5.83 17.45
CA LEU A 113 2.54 6.77 18.07
C LEU A 113 2.98 7.15 19.48
N LYS A 114 3.50 6.22 20.28
CA LYS A 114 4.07 6.56 21.61
C LYS A 114 5.22 7.57 21.46
N LYS A 115 6.16 7.31 20.54
CA LYS A 115 7.28 8.23 20.24
C LYS A 115 6.80 9.59 19.77
N TRP A 116 5.74 9.64 18.97
CA TRP A 116 5.12 10.90 18.54
C TRP A 116 4.47 11.65 19.71
N SER A 117 3.69 10.95 20.54
CA SER A 117 2.98 11.51 21.69
C SER A 117 3.93 12.06 22.75
N LEU A 118 5.11 11.45 22.94
CA LEU A 118 6.16 11.99 23.82
C LEU A 118 6.67 13.37 23.37
N LYS A 119 6.63 13.66 22.06
CA LYS A 119 7.03 14.97 21.52
C LYS A 119 5.88 15.98 21.50
N ARG A 120 4.63 15.52 21.61
CA ARG A 120 3.40 16.31 21.49
C ARG A 120 2.34 15.80 22.48
N PRO A 121 2.59 15.93 23.79
CA PRO A 121 1.74 15.34 24.82
C PRO A 121 0.32 15.92 24.85
N GLU A 122 0.14 17.16 24.41
CA GLU A 122 -1.15 17.84 24.27
C GLU A 122 -1.92 17.46 22.98
N GLY A 123 -1.32 16.64 22.11
CA GLY A 123 -1.95 16.18 20.87
C GLY A 123 -3.12 15.22 21.12
N TRP A 124 -4.09 15.20 20.20
CA TRP A 124 -5.23 14.28 20.29
C TRP A 124 -4.78 12.80 20.28
N ILE A 125 -3.73 12.47 19.52
CA ILE A 125 -3.15 11.12 19.47
C ILE A 125 -2.68 10.66 20.86
N ALA A 126 -2.11 11.56 21.67
CA ALA A 126 -1.65 11.23 23.01
C ALA A 126 -2.82 10.86 23.95
N ARG A 127 -4.01 11.41 23.72
CA ARG A 127 -5.23 11.12 24.50
C ARG A 127 -6.05 9.96 23.95
N SER A 128 -5.93 9.66 22.66
CA SER A 128 -6.77 8.66 21.98
C SER A 128 -6.10 7.29 21.83
N LEU A 129 -4.80 7.17 22.09
CA LEU A 129 -4.08 5.91 21.96
C LEU A 129 -4.27 5.04 23.20
N PRO A 130 -4.90 3.85 23.11
CA PRO A 130 -4.90 2.90 24.21
C PRO A 130 -3.48 2.43 24.49
N GLU A 131 -3.16 2.25 25.77
CA GLU A 131 -1.90 1.66 26.17
C GLU A 131 -1.76 0.27 25.53
N THR A 132 -0.59 0.03 24.94
CA THR A 132 -0.32 -1.21 24.20
C THR A 132 1.07 -1.69 24.59
N HIS A 133 1.12 -2.91 25.12
CA HIS A 133 2.36 -3.64 25.40
C HIS A 133 2.48 -4.79 24.40
N ILE A 134 3.69 -5.00 23.90
CA ILE A 134 4.01 -6.09 22.95
C ILE A 134 4.98 -7.01 23.68
N MET A 135 4.61 -8.29 23.78
CA MET A 135 5.38 -9.32 24.48
C MET A 135 5.51 -10.52 23.56
N ASP A 136 6.70 -11.10 23.50
CA ASP A 136 6.94 -12.37 22.81
C ASP A 136 7.01 -13.48 23.86
N VAL A 137 5.96 -14.31 23.94
CA VAL A 137 5.85 -15.40 24.91
C VAL A 137 5.98 -16.73 24.19
N TYR A 138 7.13 -17.39 24.36
CA TYR A 138 7.40 -18.70 23.72
C TYR A 138 6.70 -19.86 24.43
N HIS A 139 6.58 -19.78 25.76
CA HIS A 139 5.90 -20.75 26.61
C HIS A 139 5.23 -20.02 27.78
N PRO A 140 4.06 -20.47 28.29
CA PRO A 140 3.37 -19.82 29.40
C PRO A 140 4.24 -19.64 30.66
N ASP A 141 5.13 -20.60 30.94
CA ASP A 141 6.04 -20.54 32.11
C ASP A 141 7.07 -19.40 32.02
N TYR A 142 7.33 -18.87 30.81
CA TYR A 142 8.25 -17.76 30.58
C TYR A 142 7.53 -16.41 30.52
N LEU A 143 6.28 -16.32 30.98
CA LEU A 143 5.55 -15.05 30.99
C LEU A 143 6.26 -13.99 31.83
N GLU A 144 6.79 -14.37 32.98
CA GLU A 144 7.53 -13.44 33.85
C GLU A 144 8.80 -12.91 33.16
N GLU A 145 9.50 -13.78 32.42
CA GLU A 145 10.66 -13.38 31.61
C GLU A 145 10.26 -12.37 30.52
N ALA A 146 9.17 -12.65 29.81
CA ALA A 146 8.64 -11.75 28.78
C ALA A 146 8.15 -10.40 29.34
N LEU A 147 7.75 -10.34 30.62
CA LEU A 147 7.37 -9.09 31.28
C LEU A 147 8.57 -8.19 31.55
N TYR A 148 9.76 -8.74 31.81
CA TYR A 148 10.97 -7.92 32.01
C TYR A 148 11.41 -7.19 30.74
N ASP A 149 11.09 -7.73 29.57
CA ASP A 149 11.42 -7.14 28.28
C ASP A 149 10.47 -6.00 27.88
N VAL A 150 9.35 -5.82 28.60
CA VAL A 150 8.44 -4.70 28.37
C VAL A 150 8.98 -3.44 29.03
N PRO A 151 9.29 -2.37 28.28
CA PRO A 151 9.80 -1.15 28.88
C PRO A 151 8.79 -0.56 29.86
N GLU A 152 9.22 -0.31 31.10
CA GLU A 152 8.43 0.49 32.05
C GLU A 152 8.25 1.92 31.52
N ARG A 153 7.13 2.54 31.90
CA ARG A 153 6.60 3.79 31.32
C ARG A 153 7.52 4.99 31.40
#